data_AF-A0A7K4GUB3-F1
#
_entry.id   AF-A0A7K4GUB3-F1
#
_cell.length_a   1.000
_cell.length_b   1.000
_cell.length_c   1.000
_cell.angle_alpha   90.00
_cell.angle_beta   90.00
_cell.angle_gamma   90.00
#
_symmetry.space_group_name_H-M   'P 1'
#
loop_
_entity.id
_entity.type
_entity.pdbx_description
1 polymer ?
#
loop_
_entity_poly.entity_id
_entity_poly.type
_entity_poly.pdbx_seq_one_letter_code
_entity_poly.pdbx_strand_id
1 'polypeptide(L)'
;MLTKRSEFERNVGRNVKIQGKISNVMWQHFTINANDHPYMQYIDVNETFQIVAYSKEEITCKTNVELTGELIKVGNKGNDPRYKIHDEFFEYQIIVDSWKCI
;
A
#
# COMPACT_ATOMS: atom_id res chain seq x y z
N MET A 1 4.65 -11.41 -9.14
CA MET A 1 5.12 -10.17 -8.48
C MET A 1 4.39 -9.03 -9.13
N LEU A 2 3.66 -8.23 -8.36
CA LEU A 2 2.85 -7.14 -8.89
C LEU A 2 3.70 -5.89 -9.02
N THR A 3 3.56 -5.24 -10.17
CA THR A 3 4.42 -4.11 -10.57
C THR A 3 3.64 -3.00 -11.27
N LYS A 4 2.41 -3.28 -11.72
CA LYS A 4 1.55 -2.33 -12.41
C LYS A 4 0.24 -2.14 -11.65
N ARG A 5 -0.28 -0.91 -11.65
CA ARG A 5 -1.56 -0.56 -11.01
C ARG A 5 -2.75 -1.40 -11.49
N SER A 6 -2.79 -1.81 -12.76
CA SER A 6 -3.87 -2.66 -13.28
C SER A 6 -3.85 -4.09 -12.73
N GLU A 7 -2.71 -4.56 -12.22
CA GLU A 7 -2.62 -5.85 -11.54
C GLU A 7 -3.14 -5.79 -10.12
N PHE A 8 -3.00 -4.63 -9.46
CA PHE A 8 -3.50 -4.41 -8.11
C PHE A 8 -5.02 -4.53 -8.05
N GLU A 9 -5.71 -3.92 -9.03
CA GLU A 9 -7.17 -3.97 -9.12
C GLU A 9 -7.73 -5.40 -9.13
N ARG A 10 -7.09 -6.30 -9.88
CA ARG A 10 -7.51 -7.71 -10.00
C ARG A 10 -7.15 -8.57 -8.79
N ASN A 11 -6.38 -8.03 -7.84
CA ASN A 11 -5.85 -8.77 -6.71
C ASN A 11 -6.20 -8.15 -5.34
N VAL A 12 -7.15 -7.20 -5.30
CA VAL A 12 -7.70 -6.71 -4.03
C VAL A 12 -8.27 -7.88 -3.23
N GLY A 13 -7.97 -7.92 -1.93
CA GLY A 13 -8.35 -8.99 -0.99
C GLY A 13 -7.54 -10.27 -1.13
N ARG A 14 -6.51 -10.30 -1.97
CA ARG A 14 -5.64 -11.47 -2.16
C ARG A 14 -4.29 -11.25 -1.50
N ASN A 15 -3.68 -12.36 -1.10
CA ASN A 15 -2.27 -12.37 -0.70
C ASN A 15 -1.39 -12.28 -1.96
N VAL A 16 -0.55 -11.25 -2.04
CA VAL A 16 0.26 -10.92 -3.21
C VAL A 16 1.71 -10.67 -2.81
N LYS A 17 2.58 -10.66 -3.83
CA LYS A 17 3.96 -10.21 -3.68
C LYS A 17 4.20 -8.92 -4.44
N ILE A 18 4.70 -7.90 -3.77
CA ILE A 18 5.05 -6.59 -4.33
C ILE A 18 6.53 -6.35 -4.13
N GLN A 19 7.20 -5.82 -5.14
CA GLN A 19 8.58 -5.35 -5.01
C GLN A 19 8.60 -3.83 -5.13
N GLY A 20 9.36 -3.18 -4.26
CA GLY A 20 9.55 -1.73 -4.31
C GLY A 20 10.71 -1.28 -3.43
N LYS A 21 10.86 0.03 -3.30
CA LYS A 21 11.86 0.67 -2.45
C LYS A 21 11.17 1.45 -1.34
N ILE A 22 11.72 1.44 -0.14
CA ILE A 22 11.24 2.30 0.94
C ILE A 22 11.47 3.75 0.51
N SER A 23 10.40 4.53 0.47
CA SER A 23 10.44 5.92 0.06
C SER A 23 10.88 6.83 1.20
N ASN A 24 11.74 7.80 0.89
CA ASN A 24 12.10 8.87 1.81
C ASN A 24 11.17 10.09 1.68
N VAL A 25 10.25 10.08 0.70
CA VAL A 25 9.32 11.17 0.42
C VAL A 25 7.90 10.66 0.58
N MET A 26 7.19 11.18 1.58
CA MET A 26 5.81 10.82 1.83
C MET A 26 4.90 11.58 0.87
N TRP A 27 4.20 10.88 -0.01
CA TRP A 27 3.10 11.45 -0.76
C TRP A 27 1.83 11.46 0.10
N GLN A 28 0.86 12.30 -0.28
CA GLN A 28 -0.42 12.34 0.42
C GLN A 28 -1.18 11.04 0.15
N HIS A 29 -1.40 10.25 1.20
CA HIS A 29 -2.13 8.98 1.16
C HIS A 29 -3.22 8.96 2.24
N PHE A 30 -4.28 8.20 2.01
CA PHE A 30 -5.16 7.79 3.10
C PHE A 30 -4.35 6.90 4.05
N THR A 31 -4.70 6.96 5.33
CA THR A 31 -4.16 6.04 6.32
C THR A 31 -5.31 5.30 6.96
N ILE A 32 -5.06 4.03 7.27
CA ILE A 32 -6.00 3.20 8.03
C ILE A 32 -5.38 2.86 9.37
N ASN A 33 -6.23 2.54 10.33
CA ASN A 33 -5.76 1.96 11.58
C ASN A 33 -5.60 0.44 11.40
N ALA A 34 -4.38 0.00 11.13
CA ALA A 34 -4.01 -1.41 11.05
C ALA A 34 -3.50 -1.89 12.42
N ASN A 35 -4.40 -2.14 13.37
CA ASN A 35 -4.08 -2.38 14.79
C ASN A 35 -2.95 -3.40 15.02
N ASP A 36 -2.95 -4.52 14.30
CA ASP A 36 -1.95 -5.59 14.44
C ASP A 36 -0.67 -5.35 13.61
N HIS A 37 -0.63 -4.28 12.81
CA HIS A 37 0.47 -3.93 11.90
C HIS A 37 0.84 -2.45 12.09
N PRO A 38 1.43 -2.09 13.24
CA PRO A 38 1.59 -0.70 13.67
C PRO A 38 2.65 0.08 12.87
N TYR A 39 3.55 -0.62 12.17
CA TYR A 39 4.59 0.03 11.39
C TYR A 39 4.08 0.39 10.00
N MET A 40 4.04 1.69 9.71
CA MET A 40 3.58 2.22 8.44
C MET A 40 4.77 2.75 7.64
N GLN A 41 4.93 2.30 6.40
CA GLN A 41 5.99 2.75 5.51
C GLN A 41 5.48 2.97 4.09
N TYR A 42 6.10 3.92 3.40
CA TYR A 42 5.78 4.25 2.01
C TYR A 42 6.71 3.50 1.09
N ILE A 43 6.14 2.88 0.05
CA ILE A 43 6.87 1.99 -0.85
C ILE A 43 6.68 2.50 -2.28
N ASP A 44 7.79 2.92 -2.89
CA ASP A 44 7.84 3.29 -4.30
C ASP A 44 7.89 1.99 -5.13
N VAL A 45 6.82 1.72 -5.86
CA VAL A 45 6.69 0.54 -6.73
C VAL A 45 7.06 0.94 -8.15
N ASN A 46 8.11 0.30 -8.69
CA ASN A 46 8.59 0.54 -10.05
C ASN A 46 8.86 2.02 -10.39
N GLU A 47 9.16 2.87 -9.39
CA GLU A 47 9.35 4.32 -9.55
C GLU A 47 8.15 5.07 -10.18
N THR A 48 6.99 4.43 -10.26
CA THR A 48 5.82 4.96 -10.99
C THR A 48 4.68 5.35 -10.07
N PHE A 49 4.54 4.68 -8.93
CA PHE A 49 3.54 5.01 -7.92
C PHE A 49 4.00 4.59 -6.53
N GLN A 50 3.41 5.21 -5.53
CA GLN A 50 3.65 4.92 -4.12
C GLN A 50 2.46 4.19 -3.51
N ILE A 51 2.72 3.23 -2.63
CA ILE A 51 1.71 2.57 -1.79
C ILE A 51 2.10 2.66 -0.32
N VAL A 52 1.11 2.52 0.56
CA VAL A 52 1.33 2.39 1.99
C VAL A 52 1.38 0.90 2.36
N ALA A 53 2.42 0.52 3.10
CA ALA A 53 2.59 -0.81 3.66
C ALA A 53 2.47 -0.73 5.19
N TYR A 54 1.69 -1.65 5.76
CA TYR A 54 1.55 -1.82 7.20
C TYR A 54 2.15 -3.16 7.59
N SER A 55 3.11 -3.18 8.50
CA SER A 55 3.80 -4.39 8.94
C SER A 55 3.79 -4.55 10.47
N LYS A 56 3.94 -5.80 10.92
CA LYS A 56 4.08 -6.14 12.35
C LYS A 56 5.39 -5.63 12.95
N GLU A 57 6.43 -5.61 12.12
CA GLU A 57 7.78 -5.18 12.47
C GLU A 57 8.26 -4.15 11.44
N GLU A 58 9.11 -3.22 11.85
CA GLU A 58 9.68 -2.19 10.97
C GLU A 58 10.50 -2.83 9.83
N ILE A 59 10.25 -2.42 8.59
CA ILE A 59 11.03 -2.85 7.42
C ILE A 59 12.30 -2.00 7.36
N THR A 60 13.47 -2.61 7.52
CA THR A 60 14.75 -1.89 7.63
C THR A 60 15.64 -2.01 6.39
N CYS A 61 15.06 -2.35 5.23
CA CYS A 61 15.83 -2.55 3.99
C CYS A 61 16.41 -1.24 3.47
N LYS A 62 17.71 -1.24 3.16
CA LYS A 62 18.38 -0.09 2.52
C LYS A 62 18.20 -0.04 1.00
N THR A 63 17.88 -1.19 0.41
CA THR A 63 17.69 -1.41 -1.03
C THR A 63 16.22 -1.70 -1.32
N ASN A 64 15.95 -2.56 -2.29
CA ASN A 64 14.60 -3.00 -2.59
C ASN A 64 14.11 -3.98 -1.51
N VAL A 65 12.79 -4.03 -1.37
CA VAL A 65 12.09 -4.97 -0.49
C VAL A 65 11.06 -5.74 -1.31
N GLU A 66 10.97 -7.05 -1.06
CA GLU A 66 9.83 -7.87 -1.46
C GLU A 66 8.87 -7.98 -0.27
N LEU A 67 7.64 -7.52 -0.45
CA LEU A 67 6.55 -7.58 0.52
C LEU A 67 5.60 -8.70 0.12
N THR A 68 5.19 -9.51 1.08
CA THR A 68 4.13 -10.52 0.93
C THR A 68 3.01 -10.21 1.91
N GLY A 69 1.78 -10.11 1.42
CA GLY A 69 0.65 -9.72 2.26
C GLY A 69 -0.64 -9.48 1.50
N GLU A 70 -1.70 -9.12 2.22
CA GLU A 70 -3.00 -8.83 1.66
C GLU A 70 -3.04 -7.43 1.02
N LEU A 71 -3.41 -7.38 -0.26
CA LEU A 71 -3.62 -6.11 -0.95
C LEU A 71 -5.02 -5.57 -0.67
N ILE A 72 -5.10 -4.36 -0.15
CA ILE A 72 -6.37 -3.70 0.17
C ILE A 72 -6.60 -2.46 -0.68
N LYS A 73 -7.88 -2.11 -0.85
CA LYS A 73 -8.32 -0.90 -1.53
C LYS A 73 -8.93 0.04 -0.51
N VAL A 74 -8.35 1.21 -0.33
CA VAL A 74 -8.80 2.24 0.60
C VAL A 74 -9.30 3.42 -0.21
N GLY A 75 -10.44 3.98 0.17
CA GLY A 75 -11.03 5.08 -0.56
C GLY A 75 -12.35 5.50 0.01
N ASN A 76 -12.90 6.54 -0.60
CA ASN A 76 -14.21 7.04 -0.25
C ASN A 76 -15.26 6.45 -1.20
N LYS A 77 -16.38 5.98 -0.65
CA LYS A 77 -17.58 5.74 -1.45
C LYS A 77 -18.24 7.10 -1.57
N GLY A 78 -18.23 7.71 -2.75
CA GLY A 78 -18.61 9.11 -3.06
C GLY A 78 -20.05 9.54 -2.70
N ASN A 79 -20.71 8.87 -1.76
CA ASN A 79 -22.12 9.03 -1.41
C ASN A 79 -22.35 9.67 -0.02
N ASP A 80 -21.31 10.10 0.71
CA ASP A 80 -21.56 10.93 1.89
C ASP A 80 -21.76 12.39 1.46
N PRO A 81 -22.94 12.98 1.71
CA PRO A 81 -23.26 14.35 1.30
C PRO A 81 -22.38 15.43 1.98
N ARG A 82 -21.56 15.06 2.97
CA ARG A 82 -20.62 15.97 3.63
C ARG A 82 -19.29 16.12 2.88
N TYR A 83 -18.99 15.26 1.90
CA TYR A 83 -17.76 15.39 1.13
C TYR A 83 -17.90 16.45 0.04
N LYS A 84 -16.86 17.27 -0.12
CA LYS A 84 -16.79 18.31 -1.14
C LYS A 84 -16.51 17.77 -2.55
N ILE A 85 -16.10 16.52 -2.65
CA ILE A 85 -15.76 15.87 -3.91
C ILE A 85 -16.59 14.58 -4.00
N HIS A 86 -17.33 14.45 -5.10
CA HIS A 86 -18.31 13.38 -5.32
C HIS A 86 -17.80 12.26 -6.23
N ASP A 87 -16.61 12.42 -6.82
CA ASP A 87 -15.98 11.34 -7.57
C ASP A 87 -15.51 10.23 -6.61
N GLU A 88 -15.41 9.00 -7.11
CA GLU A 88 -14.80 7.93 -6.33
C GLU A 88 -13.27 8.07 -6.37
N PHE A 89 -12.64 8.25 -5.21
CA PHE A 89 -11.18 8.18 -5.06
C PHE A 89 -10.83 6.95 -4.26
N PHE A 90 -9.85 6.22 -4.76
CA PHE A 90 -9.27 5.08 -4.08
C PHE A 90 -7.77 4.99 -4.37
N GLU A 91 -7.11 4.30 -3.46
CA GLU A 91 -5.72 3.90 -3.56
C GLU A 91 -5.56 2.48 -3.06
N TYR A 92 -4.39 1.92 -3.36
CA TYR A 92 -4.05 0.57 -2.93
C TYR A 92 -3.01 0.63 -1.83
N GLN A 93 -3.19 -0.22 -0.83
CA GLN A 93 -2.29 -0.37 0.31
C GLN A 93 -2.07 -1.87 0.56
N ILE A 94 -1.09 -2.25 1.37
CA ILE A 94 -0.81 -3.65 1.69
C ILE A 94 -0.68 -3.87 3.20
N ILE A 95 -1.35 -4.90 3.70
CA ILE A 95 -1.14 -5.45 5.04
C ILE A 95 -0.10 -6.56 4.90
N VAL A 96 1.10 -6.33 5.43
CA VAL A 96 2.29 -7.16 5.20
C VAL A 96 2.36 -8.29 6.23
N ASP A 97 2.29 -9.53 5.74
CA ASP A 97 2.53 -10.74 6.55
C ASP A 97 4.02 -11.00 6.74
N SER A 98 4.82 -10.80 5.69
CA SER A 98 6.27 -11.00 5.70
C SER A 98 6.97 -10.16 4.64
N TRP A 99 8.25 -9.88 4.88
CA TRP A 99 9.09 -9.12 3.95
C TRP A 99 10.53 -9.64 3.94
N LYS A 100 11.26 -9.33 2.87
CA LYS A 100 12.71 -9.57 2.78
C LYS A 100 13.39 -8.50 1.95
N CYS A 101 14.63 -8.17 2.31
CA CYS A 101 15.46 -7.30 1.48
C CYS A 101 16.02 -8.05 0.28
N ILE A 102 16.18 -7.34 -0.83
CA ILE A 102 16.72 -7.85 -2.10
C ILE A 102 17.67 -6.85 -2.75
#